data_AF-A0A7W4C783-F1
#
_entry.id   AF-A0A7W4C783-F1
#
_cell.length_a   1.000
_cell.length_b   1.000
_cell.length_c   1.000
_cell.angle_alpha   90.00
_cell.angle_beta   90.00
_cell.angle_gamma   90.00
#
_symmetry.space_group_name_H-M   'P 1'
#
loop_
_entity.id
_entity.type
_entity.pdbx_description
1 polymer ?
#
loop_
_entity_poly.entity_id
_entity_poly.type
_entity_poly.pdbx_seq_one_letter_code
_entity_poly.pdbx_strand_id
1 'polypeptide(L)' 'PEGTDKTKSRISLPLFLHPSPEVVLSERYTADSYLQERLRELGVI' A
#
# COMPACT_ATOMS: atom_id res chain seq x y z
N PRO A 1 -7.54 -18.07 -10.40
CA PRO A 1 -8.91 -18.24 -10.95
C PRO A 1 -9.31 -19.72 -10.98
N GLU A 2 -10.41 -20.06 -10.31
CA GLU A 2 -11.15 -21.28 -10.63
C GLU A 2 -11.97 -21.03 -11.91
N GLY A 3 -12.02 -22.01 -12.82
CA GLY A 3 -12.70 -21.88 -14.12
C GLY A 3 -11.78 -21.64 -15.33
N THR A 4 -12.39 -21.73 -16.52
CA THR A 4 -11.84 -21.86 -17.89
C THR A 4 -10.92 -20.73 -18.38
N ASP A 5 -10.74 -19.67 -17.61
CA ASP A 5 -10.05 -18.43 -18.00
C ASP A 5 -8.55 -18.40 -17.60
N LYS A 6 -7.96 -19.57 -17.34
CA LYS A 6 -6.54 -19.72 -16.95
C LYS A 6 -5.56 -19.45 -18.10
N THR A 7 -6.03 -19.51 -19.34
CA THR A 7 -5.21 -19.40 -20.56
C THR A 7 -5.11 -17.98 -21.10
N LYS A 8 -5.86 -17.02 -20.52
CA LYS A 8 -5.85 -15.61 -20.93
C LYS A 8 -4.99 -14.79 -19.98
N SER A 9 -4.10 -13.99 -20.55
CA SER A 9 -3.31 -13.01 -19.81
C SER A 9 -4.21 -11.92 -19.23
N ARG A 10 -3.90 -11.47 -18.02
CA ARG A 10 -4.60 -10.38 -17.34
C ARG A 10 -3.67 -9.19 -17.21
N ILE A 11 -4.13 -8.02 -17.63
CA ILE A 11 -3.39 -6.76 -17.51
C ILE A 11 -4.12 -5.89 -16.50
N SER A 12 -3.37 -5.31 -15.57
CA SER A 12 -3.84 -4.26 -14.67
C SER A 12 -2.79 -3.14 -14.61
N LEU A 13 -3.29 -1.91 -14.47
CA LEU A 13 -2.47 -0.70 -14.32
C LEU A 13 -3.00 0.08 -13.10
N PRO A 14 -2.81 -0.43 -11.88
CA PRO A 14 -3.27 0.26 -10.69
C PRO A 14 -2.40 1.50 -10.44
N LEU A 15 -3.05 2.61 -10.11
CA LEU A 15 -2.40 3.83 -9.64
C LEU A 15 -2.74 4.02 -8.17
N PHE A 16 -1.71 4.06 -7.33
CA PHE A 16 -1.84 4.34 -5.92
C PHE A 16 -1.28 5.73 -5.64
N LEU A 17 -2.14 6.64 -5.17
CA LEU A 17 -1.73 7.98 -4.78
C LEU A 17 -1.30 7.96 -3.33
N HIS A 18 -0.08 8.39 -3.07
CA HIS A 18 0.47 8.54 -1.73
C HIS A 18 0.64 10.02 -1.41
N PRO A 19 0.25 10.47 -0.20
CA PRO A 19 0.58 11.81 0.26
C PRO A 19 2.09 11.96 0.44
N SER A 20 2.61 13.19 0.41
CA SER A 20 4.01 13.44 0.77
C SER A 20 4.28 12.99 2.21
N PRO A 21 5.51 12.53 2.53
CA PRO A 21 5.88 12.01 3.85
C PRO A 21 5.53 12.93 5.04
N GLU A 22 5.66 14.24 4.84
CA GLU A 22 5.43 15.30 5.82
C GLU A 22 3.95 15.65 6.05
N VAL A 23 3.04 15.14 5.23
CA VAL A 23 1.59 15.40 5.38
C VAL A 23 1.11 14.84 6.70
N VAL A 24 0.53 15.70 7.53
CA VAL A 24 -0.11 15.35 8.80
C VAL A 24 -1.46 14.69 8.50
N LEU A 25 -1.61 13.42 8.89
CA LEU A 25 -2.84 12.64 8.72
C LEU A 25 -3.80 12.80 9.91
N SER A 26 -3.24 12.98 11.11
CA SER A 26 -3.97 13.20 12.37
C SER A 26 -3.05 13.78 13.43
N GLU A 27 -3.57 14.06 14.63
CA GLU A 27 -2.76 14.48 15.79
C GLU A 27 -1.63 13.49 16.14
N ARG A 28 -1.77 12.22 15.73
CA ARG A 28 -0.83 11.15 16.06
C ARG A 28 0.20 10.85 14.98
N TYR A 29 -0.07 11.21 13.72
CA TYR A 29 0.68 10.66 12.59
C TYR A 29 0.87 11.65 11.43
N THR A 30 2.08 11.66 10.89
CA THR A 30 2.35 11.97 9.47
C THR A 30 2.26 10.72 8.61
N ALA A 31 2.19 10.89 7.28
CA ALA A 31 2.23 9.79 6.33
C ALA A 31 3.46 8.88 6.51
N ASP A 32 4.63 9.48 6.73
CA ASP A 32 5.87 8.74 7.01
C ASP A 32 5.76 7.92 8.31
N SER A 33 5.37 8.58 9.40
CA SER A 33 5.29 7.91 10.72
C SER A 33 4.32 6.73 10.72
N TYR A 34 3.22 6.85 9.97
CA TYR A 34 2.24 5.78 9.83
C TYR A 34 2.81 4.61 9.03
N LEU A 35 3.48 4.88 7.90
CA LEU A 35 4.16 3.84 7.12
C LEU A 35 5.20 3.09 7.97
N GLN A 36 6.03 3.82 8.71
CA GLN A 36 7.06 3.22 9.56
C GLN A 36 6.46 2.37 10.69
N GLU A 37 5.36 2.80 11.31
CA GLU A 37 4.66 1.99 12.31
C GLU A 37 4.12 0.69 11.71
N ARG A 38 3.48 0.75 10.53
CA ARG A 38 2.99 -0.45 9.83
C ARG A 38 4.14 -1.40 9.45
N LEU A 39 5.29 -0.89 9.01
CA LEU A 39 6.46 -1.72 8.69
C LEU A 39 7.00 -2.46 9.91
N ARG A 40 7.01 -1.81 11.09
CA ARG A 40 7.39 -2.47 12.36
C ARG A 40 6.39 -3.54 12.78
N GLU A 41 5.08 -3.27 12.67
CA GLU A 41 4.05 -4.26 12.96
C GLU A 41 4.12 -5.49 12.04
N LEU A 42 4.57 -5.30 10.80
CA LEU A 42 4.82 -6.37 9.84
C LEU A 42 6.16 -7.09 10.05
N GLY A 43 7.03 -6.61 10.95
CA GLY A 43 8.33 -7.21 11.24
C GLY A 43 9.38 -7.01 10.14
N VAL A 44 9.31 -5.91 9.38
CA VAL A 44 10.18 -5.63 8.23
C VAL A 44 11.48 -4.89 8.64
N ILE A 45 11.72 -4.68 9.94
CA ILE A 45 12.89 -3.98 10.52
C ILE A 45 13.40 -4.76 11.73
#